data_AF-A0A524CN18-F1
#
_entry.id   AF-A0A524CN18-F1
#
_cell.length_a   1.000
_cell.length_b   1.000
_cell.length_c   1.000
_cell.angle_alpha   90.00
_cell.angle_beta   90.00
_cell.angle_gamma   90.00
#
_symmetry.space_group_name_H-M   'P 1'
#
loop_
_entity.id
_entity.type
_entity.pdbx_description
1 polymer ?
#
loop_
_entity_poly.entity_id
_entity_poly.type
_entity_poly.pdbx_seq_one_letter_code
_entity_poly.pdbx_strand_id
1 'polypeptide(L)'
;MIIITQPASSPTTPINPVQKFEDFYRHFEESPGEYKYYEQIKEIDAKNGNSLVFLYEDLLSYDPKLADMVKKDPEALFDDAIEAFKNTLKYLSGGKLSYENYFVRITTQDEKSTLKVAIRGLRSRNIDELVWING
;
A
#
# COMPACT_ATOMS: atom_id res chain seq x y z
N MET A 1 -50.20 -13.62 5.01
CA MET A 1 -49.52 -12.64 4.15
C MET A 1 -48.08 -12.57 4.66
N ILE A 2 -47.12 -13.17 3.95
CA ILE A 2 -45.72 -13.26 4.39
C ILE A 2 -44.97 -12.13 3.70
N ILE A 3 -44.41 -11.21 4.48
CA ILE A 3 -43.61 -10.09 3.96
C ILE A 3 -42.18 -10.62 3.80
N ILE A 4 -41.74 -10.79 2.56
CA ILE A 4 -40.36 -11.12 2.24
C ILE A 4 -39.56 -9.82 2.27
N THR A 5 -38.83 -9.57 3.35
CA THR A 5 -37.88 -8.46 3.41
C THR A 5 -36.63 -8.85 2.61
N GLN A 6 -36.47 -8.26 1.42
CA GLN A 6 -35.24 -8.33 0.65
C GLN A 6 -34.09 -7.70 1.47
N PRO A 7 -32.92 -8.35 1.58
CA PRO A 7 -31.76 -7.70 2.19
C PRO A 7 -31.31 -6.54 1.29
N ALA A 8 -31.20 -5.35 1.87
CA ALA A 8 -30.67 -4.18 1.19
C ALA A 8 -29.24 -4.47 0.72
N SER A 9 -29.01 -4.48 -0.59
CA SER A 9 -27.66 -4.50 -1.16
C SER A 9 -26.95 -3.20 -0.77
N SER A 10 -25.90 -3.32 0.04
CA SER A 10 -25.05 -2.19 0.41
C SER A 10 -24.57 -1.46 -0.86
N PRO A 11 -24.56 -0.11 -0.90
CA PRO A 11 -23.99 0.60 -2.03
C PRO A 11 -22.51 0.22 -2.16
N THR A 12 -22.17 -0.41 -3.28
CA THR A 12 -20.77 -0.69 -3.67
C THR A 12 -20.14 0.63 -4.07
N THR A 13 -19.73 1.44 -3.09
CA THR A 13 -18.86 2.59 -3.36
C THR A 13 -17.58 2.06 -4.01
N PRO A 14 -17.15 2.61 -5.17
CA PRO A 14 -15.88 2.23 -5.77
C PRO A 14 -14.76 2.43 -4.76
N ILE A 15 -13.89 1.43 -4.59
CA ILE A 15 -12.67 1.57 -3.78
C ILE A 15 -11.78 2.59 -4.50
N ASN A 16 -11.34 3.62 -3.79
CA ASN A 16 -10.32 4.56 -4.27
C ASN A 16 -8.96 4.15 -3.67
N PRO A 17 -8.07 3.48 -4.43
CA PRO A 17 -6.82 2.96 -3.88
C PRO A 17 -5.87 4.06 -3.42
N VAL A 18 -5.82 5.21 -4.13
CA VAL A 18 -5.01 6.38 -3.74
C VAL A 18 -5.38 6.82 -2.32
N GLN A 19 -6.67 7.03 -2.06
CA GLN A 19 -7.14 7.43 -0.73
C GLN A 19 -6.79 6.38 0.34
N LYS A 20 -6.91 5.09 0.00
CA LYS A 20 -6.57 4.00 0.93
C LYS A 20 -5.08 3.96 1.27
N PHE A 21 -4.21 4.23 0.31
CA PHE A 21 -2.79 4.39 0.59
C PHE A 21 -2.48 5.65 1.40
N GLU A 22 -3.15 6.77 1.13
CA GLU A 22 -3.01 7.98 1.95
C GLU A 22 -3.42 7.71 3.40
N ASP A 23 -4.51 6.99 3.61
CA ASP A 23 -4.99 6.59 4.94
C ASP A 23 -3.96 5.68 5.63
N PHE A 24 -3.41 4.69 4.93
CA PHE A 24 -2.35 3.81 5.44
C PHE A 24 -1.10 4.61 5.83
N TYR A 25 -0.62 5.49 4.96
CA TYR A 25 0.57 6.30 5.23
C TYR A 25 0.40 7.23 6.42
N ARG A 26 -0.81 7.76 6.65
CA ARG A 26 -1.09 8.69 7.75
C ARG A 26 -1.38 8.01 9.07
N HIS A 27 -2.05 6.85 9.05
CA HIS A 27 -2.68 6.28 10.24
C HIS A 27 -2.14 4.90 10.65
N PHE A 28 -1.19 4.31 9.92
CA PHE A 28 -0.56 3.09 10.38
C PHE A 28 0.28 3.37 11.64
N GLU A 29 -0.15 2.80 12.76
CA GLU A 29 0.54 2.86 14.04
C GLU A 29 1.36 1.58 14.26
N GLU A 30 2.67 1.71 14.44
CA GLU A 30 3.55 0.60 14.84
C GLU A 30 3.42 0.30 16.34
N SER A 31 3.27 1.38 17.12
CA SER A 31 2.91 1.34 18.53
C SER A 31 2.04 2.56 18.85
N PRO A 32 1.36 2.61 20.02
CA PRO A 32 0.39 3.68 20.32
C PRO A 32 0.98 5.08 20.14
N GLY A 33 0.46 5.82 19.15
CA GLY A 33 0.91 7.18 18.82
C GLY A 33 2.16 7.27 17.94
N GLU A 34 2.74 6.14 17.54
CA GLU A 34 3.88 6.07 16.60
C GLU A 34 3.39 5.78 15.17
N TYR A 35 3.10 6.86 14.44
CA TYR A 35 2.65 6.82 13.04
C TYR A 35 3.83 6.58 12.08
N LYS A 36 4.27 5.33 11.99
CA LYS A 36 5.51 4.91 11.32
C LYS A 36 5.74 5.55 9.95
N TYR A 37 4.79 5.37 9.03
CA TYR A 37 4.94 5.84 7.65
C TYR A 37 4.78 7.35 7.52
N TYR A 38 4.00 7.98 8.38
CA TYR A 38 3.86 9.42 8.40
C TYR A 38 5.17 10.10 8.82
N GLU A 39 5.80 9.61 9.89
CA GLU A 39 7.11 10.08 10.33
C GLU A 39 8.20 9.77 9.29
N GLN A 40 8.19 8.59 8.67
CA GLN A 40 9.11 8.25 7.59
C GLN A 40 8.98 9.22 6.39
N ILE A 41 7.75 9.58 5.99
CA ILE A 41 7.53 10.53 4.89
C ILE A 41 8.00 11.94 5.26
N LYS A 42 7.80 12.40 6.50
CA LYS A 42 8.36 13.67 6.98
C LYS A 42 9.88 13.68 6.92
N GLU A 43 10.51 12.59 7.33
CA GLU A 43 11.97 12.47 7.24
C GLU A 43 12.46 12.49 5.79
N ILE A 44 11.74 11.81 4.89
CA ILE A 44 12.03 11.84 3.46
C ILE A 44 11.94 13.28 2.95
N ASP A 45 10.88 14.02 3.26
CA ASP A 45 10.73 15.43 2.87
C ASP A 45 11.89 16.29 3.40
N ALA A 46 12.19 16.19 4.71
CA ALA A 46 13.26 16.95 5.36
C ALA A 46 14.66 16.64 4.78
N LYS A 47 14.88 15.41 4.32
CA LYS A 47 16.15 14.97 3.72
C LYS A 47 16.19 15.16 2.20
N ASN A 48 15.17 15.77 1.59
CA ASN A 48 14.99 15.81 0.14
C ASN A 48 15.14 14.41 -0.48
N GLY A 49 14.42 13.42 0.04
CA GLY A 49 14.32 12.09 -0.57
C GLY A 49 13.11 11.98 -1.50
N ASN A 50 13.07 10.89 -2.26
CA ASN A 50 11.99 10.63 -3.22
C ASN A 50 11.51 9.17 -3.23
N SER A 51 11.90 8.36 -2.23
CA SER A 51 11.52 6.96 -2.15
C SER A 51 10.93 6.64 -0.78
N LEU A 52 9.72 6.09 -0.77
CA LEU A 52 9.09 5.48 0.38
C LEU A 52 9.29 3.96 0.33
N VAL A 53 9.56 3.34 1.47
CA VAL A 53 9.65 1.89 1.62
C VAL A 53 8.72 1.45 2.74
N PHE A 54 7.84 0.49 2.50
CA PHE A 54 6.95 -0.05 3.52
C PHE A 54 6.92 -1.58 3.51
N LEU A 55 6.52 -2.16 4.65
CA LEU A 55 6.37 -3.61 4.81
C LEU A 55 5.02 -4.07 4.28
N TYR A 56 5.01 -5.14 3.49
CA TYR A 56 3.77 -5.76 3.03
C TYR A 56 2.90 -6.21 4.21
N GLU A 57 3.53 -6.70 5.28
CA GLU A 57 2.84 -7.15 6.50
C GLU A 57 2.12 -6.01 7.23
N ASP A 58 2.68 -4.80 7.19
CA ASP A 58 2.06 -3.61 7.75
C ASP A 58 0.82 -3.22 6.94
N LEU A 59 0.91 -3.25 5.60
CA LEU A 59 -0.25 -3.04 4.74
C LEU A 59 -1.32 -4.12 4.94
N LEU A 60 -0.90 -5.38 5.03
CA LEU A 60 -1.78 -6.54 5.22
C LEU A 60 -2.52 -6.47 6.55
N SER A 61 -1.87 -6.03 7.62
CA SER A 61 -2.50 -5.87 8.93
C SER A 61 -3.47 -4.68 8.98
N TYR A 62 -3.17 -3.60 8.25
CA TYR A 62 -3.99 -2.39 8.20
C TYR A 62 -5.22 -2.51 7.30
N ASP A 63 -5.02 -2.88 6.03
CA ASP A 63 -6.09 -3.08 5.04
C ASP A 63 -5.79 -4.35 4.22
N PRO A 64 -6.27 -5.53 4.70
CA PRO A 64 -6.05 -6.80 4.03
C PRO A 64 -6.56 -6.84 2.58
N LYS A 65 -7.60 -6.04 2.26
CA LYS A 65 -8.15 -5.98 0.90
C LYS A 65 -7.20 -5.24 -0.02
N LEU A 66 -6.67 -4.10 0.43
CA LEU A 66 -5.67 -3.35 -0.34
C LEU A 66 -4.39 -4.19 -0.54
N ALA A 67 -3.93 -4.90 0.49
CA ALA A 67 -2.79 -5.80 0.36
C ALA A 67 -3.02 -6.93 -0.67
N ASP A 68 -4.20 -7.55 -0.66
CA ASP A 68 -4.56 -8.57 -1.66
C ASP A 68 -4.67 -8.01 -3.09
N MET A 69 -5.16 -6.78 -3.24
CA MET A 69 -5.15 -6.07 -4.53
C MET A 69 -3.72 -5.84 -5.03
N VAL A 70 -2.84 -5.30 -4.18
CA VAL A 70 -1.42 -5.09 -4.51
C VAL A 70 -0.73 -6.38 -4.89
N LYS A 71 -1.07 -7.49 -4.22
CA LYS A 71 -0.51 -8.79 -4.55
C LYS A 71 -0.90 -9.28 -5.95
N LYS A 72 -2.15 -9.02 -6.37
CA LYS A 72 -2.72 -9.56 -7.61
C LYS A 72 -2.48 -8.69 -8.84
N ASP A 73 -2.44 -7.38 -8.67
CA ASP A 73 -2.24 -6.40 -9.73
C ASP A 73 -1.36 -5.24 -9.23
N PRO A 74 -0.06 -5.50 -9.01
CA PRO A 74 0.86 -4.50 -8.46
C PRO A 74 1.11 -3.32 -9.40
N GLU A 75 1.00 -3.51 -10.73
CA GLU A 75 1.36 -2.48 -11.70
C GLU A 75 0.46 -1.24 -11.56
N ALA A 76 -0.87 -1.44 -11.62
CA ALA A 76 -1.82 -0.35 -11.42
C ALA A 76 -1.74 0.23 -9.99
N LEU A 77 -1.60 -0.65 -8.99
CA LEU A 77 -1.63 -0.24 -7.59
C LEU A 77 -0.37 0.53 -7.15
N PHE A 78 0.75 0.37 -7.84
CA PHE A 78 1.96 1.16 -7.58
C PHE A 78 1.82 2.60 -8.05
N ASP A 79 1.14 2.86 -9.17
CA ASP A 79 0.85 4.23 -9.59
C ASP A 79 -0.01 4.95 -8.55
N ASP A 80 -1.05 4.27 -8.04
CA ASP A 80 -1.91 4.78 -6.98
C ASP A 80 -1.12 5.05 -5.68
N ALA A 81 -0.23 4.14 -5.30
CA ALA A 81 0.62 4.29 -4.11
C ALA A 81 1.60 5.47 -4.26
N ILE A 82 2.19 5.65 -5.44
CA ILE A 82 3.08 6.79 -5.74
C ILE A 82 2.29 8.10 -5.70
N GLU A 83 1.06 8.12 -6.23
CA GLU A 83 0.19 9.30 -6.16
C GLU A 83 -0.12 9.67 -4.71
N ALA A 84 -0.53 8.70 -3.89
CA ALA A 84 -0.78 8.89 -2.47
C ALA A 84 0.46 9.43 -1.72
N PHE A 85 1.64 8.92 -2.04
CA PHE A 85 2.90 9.40 -1.48
C PHE A 85 3.19 10.86 -1.88
N LYS A 86 3.01 11.21 -3.16
CA LYS A 86 3.16 12.58 -3.66
C LYS A 86 2.15 13.54 -3.01
N ASN A 87 0.91 13.13 -2.81
CA ASN A 87 -0.11 13.94 -2.15
C ASN A 87 0.23 14.18 -0.68
N THR A 88 0.75 13.16 0.01
CA THR A 88 1.22 13.28 1.39
C THR A 88 2.40 14.24 1.50
N LEU A 89 3.37 14.15 0.58
CA LEU A 89 4.49 15.10 0.51
C LEU A 89 4.02 16.53 0.24
N LYS A 90 3.16 16.75 -0.77
CA LYS A 90 2.60 18.09 -1.06
C LYS A 90 1.92 18.70 0.16
N TYR A 91 1.23 17.89 0.98
CA TYR A 91 0.63 18.37 2.21
C TYR A 91 1.67 18.87 3.23
N LEU A 92 2.83 18.19 3.33
CA LEU A 92 3.92 18.56 4.23
C LEU A 92 4.73 19.76 3.71
N SER A 93 5.11 19.77 2.44
CA SER A 93 6.01 20.77 1.84
C SER A 93 5.28 22.02 1.32
N GLY A 94 4.00 22.22 1.66
CA GLY A 94 3.20 23.37 1.20
C GLY A 94 2.91 23.38 -0.31
N GLY A 95 2.80 22.20 -0.92
CA GLY A 95 2.33 22.00 -2.30
C GLY A 95 3.44 21.83 -3.35
N LYS A 96 4.73 21.91 -2.97
CA LYS A 96 5.85 21.78 -3.90
C LYS A 96 6.50 20.40 -3.80
N LEU A 97 6.86 19.82 -4.94
CA LEU A 97 7.63 18.59 -5.03
C LEU A 97 9.01 18.90 -5.63
N SER A 98 10.06 18.33 -5.04
CA SER A 98 11.45 18.60 -5.42
C SER A 98 11.97 17.71 -6.55
N TYR A 99 11.28 16.62 -6.85
CA TYR A 99 11.71 15.60 -7.83
C TYR A 99 10.69 15.43 -8.95
N GLU A 100 11.17 15.07 -10.14
CA GLU A 100 10.32 14.65 -11.25
C GLU A 100 9.67 13.28 -10.96
N ASN A 101 10.46 12.37 -10.38
CA ASN A 101 10.06 10.99 -10.14
C ASN A 101 10.13 10.63 -8.65
N TYR A 102 9.09 9.94 -8.20
CA TYR A 102 8.93 9.41 -6.85
C TYR A 102 8.71 7.91 -6.92
N PHE A 103 9.16 7.19 -5.89
CA PHE A 103 9.14 5.74 -5.86
C PHE A 103 8.51 5.23 -4.58
N VAL A 104 7.72 4.18 -4.71
CA VAL A 104 7.23 3.39 -3.58
C VAL A 104 7.79 1.98 -3.74
N ARG A 105 8.32 1.42 -2.65
CA ARG A 105 8.90 0.08 -2.63
C ARG A 105 8.23 -0.71 -1.53
N ILE A 106 7.78 -1.90 -1.88
CA ILE A 106 7.25 -2.87 -0.92
C ILE A 106 8.34 -3.87 -0.63
N THR A 107 8.58 -4.10 0.65
CA THR A 107 9.47 -5.16 1.12
C THR A 107 8.73 -6.04 2.11
N THR A 108 9.36 -7.15 2.49
CA THR A 108 8.88 -8.03 3.55
C THR A 108 10.05 -8.39 4.45
N GLN A 109 9.76 -8.52 5.75
CA GLN A 109 10.70 -9.05 6.74
C GLN A 109 10.26 -10.42 7.28
N ASP A 110 9.07 -10.89 6.90
CA ASP A 110 8.53 -12.16 7.35
C ASP A 110 9.00 -13.29 6.42
N GLU A 111 9.82 -14.19 6.95
CA GLU A 111 10.23 -15.39 6.22
C GLU A 111 9.05 -16.30 5.82
N LYS A 112 7.87 -16.11 6.43
CA LYS A 112 6.61 -16.80 6.14
C LYS A 112 5.63 -15.92 5.38
N SER A 113 6.07 -14.78 4.85
CA SER A 113 5.24 -13.86 4.10
C SER A 113 4.46 -14.56 3.00
N THR A 114 3.20 -14.17 2.82
CA THR A 114 2.33 -14.71 1.78
C THR A 114 2.77 -14.34 0.37
N LEU A 115 3.74 -13.44 0.22
CA LEU A 115 4.40 -13.11 -1.05
C LEU A 115 5.51 -14.12 -1.41
N LYS A 116 5.99 -14.93 -0.45
CA LYS A 116 7.18 -15.77 -0.65
C LYS A 116 6.95 -16.87 -1.69
N VAL A 117 7.81 -16.91 -2.70
CA VAL A 117 7.90 -17.98 -3.70
C VAL A 117 9.35 -18.41 -3.83
N ALA A 118 9.61 -19.71 -3.68
CA ALA A 118 10.95 -20.26 -3.95
C ALA A 118 11.28 -20.11 -5.45
N ILE A 119 12.54 -19.86 -5.81
CA ILE A 119 12.98 -19.74 -7.23
C ILE A 119 12.49 -20.95 -8.05
N ARG A 120 12.68 -22.17 -7.52
CA ARG A 120 12.24 -23.43 -8.17
C ARG A 120 10.71 -23.58 -8.22
N GLY A 121 9.97 -22.79 -7.46
CA GLY A 121 8.52 -22.77 -7.34
C GLY A 121 7.82 -21.75 -8.24
N LEU A 122 8.55 -20.87 -8.94
CA LEU A 122 7.97 -19.92 -9.90
C LEU A 122 7.29 -20.64 -11.05
N ARG A 123 6.06 -20.22 -11.40
CA ARG A 123 5.22 -20.79 -12.47
C ARG A 123 4.47 -19.67 -13.18
N SER A 124 3.81 -20.02 -14.30
CA SER A 124 2.97 -19.08 -15.06
C SER A 124 1.86 -18.42 -14.23
N ARG A 125 1.35 -19.10 -13.19
CA ARG A 125 0.35 -18.52 -12.27
C ARG A 125 0.85 -17.30 -11.48
N ASN A 126 2.16 -17.08 -11.43
CA ASN A 126 2.79 -15.98 -10.71
C ASN A 126 3.18 -14.82 -11.64
N ILE A 127 2.82 -14.91 -12.93
CA ILE A 127 2.96 -13.80 -13.86
C ILE A 127 1.99 -12.70 -13.43
N ASP A 128 2.46 -11.45 -13.50
CA ASP A 128 1.74 -10.23 -13.11
C ASP A 128 1.36 -10.14 -11.62
N GLU A 129 1.76 -11.12 -10.79
CA GLU A 129 1.59 -11.06 -9.33
C GLU A 129 2.84 -10.47 -8.64
N LEU A 130 2.63 -9.78 -7.52
CA LEU A 130 3.72 -9.43 -6.62
C LEU A 130 4.20 -10.67 -5.88
N VAL A 131 5.46 -11.04 -6.08
CA VAL A 131 6.11 -12.15 -5.37
C VAL A 131 7.41 -11.70 -4.73
N TRP A 132 7.74 -12.32 -3.61
CA TRP A 132 9.02 -12.17 -2.94
C TRP A 132 9.83 -13.45 -3.08
N ILE A 133 11.08 -13.31 -3.51
CA ILE A 133 11.98 -14.44 -3.78
C ILE A 133 13.23 -14.24 -2.93
N ASN A 134 13.69 -15.32 -2.28
CA ASN A 134 14.97 -15.37 -1.59
C ASN A 134 15.89 -16.37 -2.31
N GLY A 135 17.17 -16.01 -2.50
CA GLY A 135 18.14 -16.70 -3.35
C GLY A 135 19.43 -17.06 -2.63
#